data_AF-A0A6N2SSA6-F1
#
_entry.id   AF-A0A6N2SSA6-F1
#
_cell.length_a   1.000
_cell.length_b   1.000
_cell.length_c   1.000
_cell.angle_alpha   90.00
_cell.angle_beta   90.00
_cell.angle_gamma   90.00
#
_symmetry.space_group_name_H-M   'P 1'
#
loop_
_entity.id
_entity.type
_entity.pdbx_description
1 polymer ?
#
loop_
_entity_poly.entity_id
_entity_poly.type
_entity_poly.pdbx_seq_one_letter_code
_entity_poly.pdbx_strand_id
1 'polypeptide(L)'
;MALVAIIMSVNFVACSDDDDDNPIVGTWRSEVDNYGYSDSYTFNADGSGIWQEFKDNKQTDSESFKYSVDGDKITFTWTDEVYTSTFSISGNRLTIKDNEDSETYTKQ
;
A
#
# COMPACT_ATOMS: atom_id res chain seq x y z
N MET A 1 13.64 12.82 46.34
CA MET A 1 13.09 13.09 45.00
C MET A 1 13.48 11.93 44.11
N ALA A 2 12.54 11.03 43.83
CA ALA A 2 12.79 9.87 42.96
C ALA A 2 12.56 10.31 41.51
N LEU A 3 13.60 10.19 40.69
CA LEU A 3 13.52 10.43 39.25
C LEU A 3 12.94 9.16 38.61
N VAL A 4 11.69 9.21 38.16
CA VAL A 4 11.08 8.11 37.40
C VAL A 4 11.42 8.35 35.93
N ALA A 5 12.43 7.64 35.43
CA ALA A 5 12.71 7.56 34.01
C ALA A 5 11.69 6.61 33.37
N ILE A 6 10.69 7.18 32.69
CA ILE A 6 9.74 6.41 31.87
C ILE A 6 10.47 6.09 30.56
N ILE A 7 11.12 4.93 30.51
CA ILE A 7 11.57 4.34 29.25
C ILE A 7 10.30 3.91 28.53
N MET A 8 9.81 4.77 27.63
CA MET A 8 8.82 4.40 26.62
C MET A 8 9.53 3.46 25.65
N SER A 9 9.59 2.18 26.02
CA SER A 9 9.99 1.11 25.13
C SER A 9 9.02 1.15 23.96
N VAL A 10 9.44 1.75 22.85
CA VAL A 10 8.80 1.51 21.56
C VAL A 10 8.99 0.02 21.30
N ASN A 11 7.96 -0.75 21.62
CA ASN A 11 7.88 -2.14 21.21
C ASN A 11 7.72 -2.10 19.70
N PHE A 12 8.84 -2.01 18.98
CA PHE A 12 8.92 -2.55 17.64
C PHE A 12 8.67 -4.04 17.80
N VAL A 13 7.40 -4.44 17.77
CA VAL A 13 7.02 -5.78 17.37
C VAL A 13 7.36 -5.84 15.87
N ALA A 14 8.65 -6.02 15.59
CA ALA A 14 9.06 -6.72 14.39
C ALA A 14 8.70 -8.17 14.67
N CYS A 15 7.46 -8.55 14.31
CA CYS A 15 7.07 -9.95 14.31
C CYS A 15 7.90 -10.62 13.21
N SER A 16 9.06 -11.15 13.60
CA SER A 16 9.71 -12.25 12.93
C SER A 16 9.01 -13.53 13.41
N ASP A 17 8.09 -14.06 12.62
CA ASP A 17 7.72 -15.48 12.67
C ASP A 17 6.82 -15.78 11.45
N ASP A 18 7.44 -16.34 10.41
CA ASP A 18 6.92 -17.38 9.51
C ASP A 18 5.41 -17.48 9.20
N ASP A 19 4.78 -16.38 8.77
CA ASP A 19 3.61 -16.45 7.90
C ASP A 19 3.89 -15.61 6.64
N ASP A 20 4.00 -16.29 5.50
CA ASP A 20 4.13 -15.78 4.12
C ASP A 20 2.90 -14.94 3.68
N ASP A 21 2.24 -14.22 4.60
CA ASP A 21 1.24 -13.24 4.25
C ASP A 21 1.98 -12.00 3.71
N ASN A 22 2.10 -11.93 2.38
CA ASN A 22 2.60 -10.74 1.71
C ASN A 22 1.79 -9.52 2.22
N PRO A 23 2.38 -8.60 3.01
CA PRO A 23 1.62 -7.65 3.82
C PRO A 23 0.83 -6.65 2.97
N ILE A 24 1.18 -6.53 1.68
CA ILE A 24 0.50 -5.71 0.70
C ILE A 24 -0.82 -6.31 0.22
N VAL A 25 -1.07 -7.61 0.42
CA VAL A 25 -2.31 -8.27 0.00
C VAL A 25 -3.52 -7.63 0.68
N GLY A 26 -4.53 -7.34 -0.14
CA GLY A 26 -5.74 -6.64 0.25
C GLY A 26 -6.07 -5.46 -0.65
N THR A 27 -7.15 -4.75 -0.31
CA THR A 27 -7.60 -3.56 -1.02
C THR A 27 -7.21 -2.31 -0.25
N TRP A 28 -6.62 -1.36 -0.96
CA TRP A 28 -6.13 -0.09 -0.43
C TRP A 28 -6.71 1.03 -1.27
N ARG A 29 -7.28 2.04 -0.61
CA ARG A 29 -7.95 3.16 -1.29
C ARG A 29 -7.35 4.49 -0.88
N SER A 30 -7.15 5.39 -1.83
CA SER A 30 -6.71 6.75 -1.57
C SER A 30 -7.84 7.58 -0.95
N GLU A 31 -7.47 8.71 -0.35
CA GLU A 31 -8.47 9.70 0.06
C GLU A 31 -9.14 10.31 -1.17
N VAL A 32 -10.39 10.76 -1.01
CA VAL A 32 -11.09 11.48 -2.08
C VAL A 32 -10.48 12.86 -2.20
N ASP A 33 -10.03 13.21 -3.40
CA ASP A 33 -9.46 14.52 -3.71
C ASP A 33 -10.52 15.62 -3.78
N ASN A 34 -10.09 16.86 -4.01
CA ASN A 34 -10.98 18.03 -4.09
C ASN A 34 -11.93 18.01 -5.30
N TYR A 35 -11.72 17.12 -6.26
CA TYR A 35 -12.53 16.95 -7.46
C TYR A 35 -13.46 15.73 -7.36
N GLY A 36 -13.47 15.03 -6.22
CA GLY A 36 -14.31 13.86 -5.99
C GLY A 36 -13.71 12.56 -6.51
N TYR A 37 -12.44 12.56 -6.93
CA TYR A 37 -11.73 11.39 -7.42
C TYR A 37 -11.00 10.67 -6.28
N SER A 38 -10.99 9.34 -6.36
CA SER A 38 -10.14 8.47 -5.56
C SER A 38 -9.86 7.23 -6.39
N ASP A 39 -8.83 6.49 -6.03
CA ASP A 39 -8.48 5.25 -6.67
C ASP A 39 -8.18 4.17 -5.64
N SER A 40 -8.17 2.92 -6.07
CA SER A 40 -7.83 1.80 -5.21
C SER A 40 -7.02 0.75 -5.93
N TYR A 41 -6.10 0.15 -5.20
CA TYR A 41 -5.37 -1.04 -5.59
C TYR A 41 -5.86 -2.24 -4.77
N THR A 42 -6.23 -3.32 -5.45
CA THR A 42 -6.42 -4.64 -4.83
C THR A 42 -5.26 -5.53 -5.24
N PHE A 43 -4.44 -5.95 -4.27
CA PHE A 43 -3.34 -6.89 -4.46
C PHE A 43 -3.76 -8.28 -4.00
N ASN A 44 -3.73 -9.25 -4.90
CA ASN A 44 -4.05 -10.65 -4.60
C ASN A 44 -2.78 -11.45 -4.29
N ALA A 45 -2.90 -12.51 -3.51
CA ALA A 45 -1.77 -13.36 -3.11
C ALA A 45 -1.09 -14.09 -4.30
N ASP A 46 -1.76 -14.21 -5.45
CA ASP A 46 -1.22 -14.85 -6.67
C ASP A 46 -0.36 -13.92 -7.54
N GLY A 47 -0.04 -12.71 -7.06
CA GLY A 47 0.69 -11.69 -7.81
C GLY A 47 -0.15 -10.98 -8.87
N SER A 48 -1.47 -11.17 -8.90
CA SER A 48 -2.38 -10.33 -9.67
C SER A 48 -2.92 -9.17 -8.86
N GLY A 49 -3.33 -8.10 -9.54
CA GLY A 49 -4.05 -7.02 -8.92
C GLY A 49 -5.03 -6.34 -9.85
N ILE A 50 -5.86 -5.50 -9.26
CA ILE A 50 -6.84 -4.67 -9.96
C ILE A 50 -6.70 -3.26 -9.42
N TRP A 51 -6.56 -2.31 -10.34
CA TRP A 51 -6.71 -0.90 -10.06
C TRP A 51 -8.11 -0.45 -10.48
N GLN A 52 -8.67 0.48 -9.73
CA GLN A 52 -9.99 1.03 -9.97
C GLN A 52 -10.01 2.52 -9.67
N GLU A 53 -10.54 3.30 -10.61
CA GLU A 53 -10.84 4.71 -10.39
C GLU A 53 -12.28 4.87 -9.91
N PHE A 54 -12.51 5.84 -9.03
CA PHE A 54 -13.82 6.24 -8.57
C PHE A 54 -14.00 7.74 -8.68
N LYS A 55 -15.22 8.15 -9.06
CA LYS A 55 -15.71 9.51 -8.96
C LYS A 55 -16.98 9.55 -8.12
N ASP A 56 -17.02 10.40 -7.10
CA ASP A 56 -18.15 10.50 -6.17
C ASP A 56 -18.53 9.12 -5.59
N ASN A 57 -17.52 8.32 -5.22
CA ASN A 57 -17.62 6.94 -4.74
C ASN A 57 -18.24 5.92 -5.73
N LYS A 58 -18.42 6.28 -7.00
CA LYS A 58 -18.83 5.34 -8.05
C LYS A 58 -17.63 4.97 -8.88
N GLN A 59 -17.45 3.68 -9.13
CA GLN A 59 -16.36 3.21 -9.98
C GLN A 59 -16.56 3.75 -11.41
N THR A 60 -15.53 4.39 -11.94
CA THR A 60 -15.50 4.97 -13.29
C THR A 60 -14.62 4.17 -14.24
N ASP A 61 -13.56 3.55 -13.72
CA ASP A 61 -12.62 2.77 -14.53
C ASP A 61 -12.08 1.56 -13.75
N SER A 62 -11.47 0.62 -14.47
CA SER A 62 -10.72 -0.49 -13.89
C SER A 62 -9.76 -1.13 -14.87
N GLU A 63 -8.58 -1.47 -14.37
CA GLU A 63 -7.57 -2.19 -15.13
C GLU A 63 -6.88 -3.25 -14.26
N SER A 64 -6.58 -4.41 -14.85
CA SER A 64 -5.84 -5.48 -14.18
C SER A 64 -4.35 -5.34 -14.39
N PHE A 65 -3.56 -5.64 -13.36
CA PHE A 65 -2.11 -5.68 -13.44
C PHE A 65 -1.56 -6.97 -12.82
N LYS A 66 -0.28 -7.25 -13.08
CA LYS A 66 0.53 -8.19 -12.30
C LYS A 66 1.53 -7.40 -11.46
N TYR A 67 1.94 -7.98 -10.33
CA TYR A 67 2.95 -7.37 -9.48
C TYR A 67 3.87 -8.40 -8.85
N SER A 68 5.06 -7.94 -8.48
CA SER A 68 6.01 -8.67 -7.64
C SER A 68 6.61 -7.75 -6.59
N VAL A 69 7.03 -8.34 -5.47
CA VAL A 69 7.65 -7.64 -4.35
C VAL A 69 9.05 -8.20 -4.11
N ASP A 70 10.02 -7.30 -3.93
CA ASP A 70 11.39 -7.63 -3.53
C ASP A 70 11.84 -6.61 -2.46
N GLY A 71 11.78 -7.03 -1.19
CA GLY A 71 12.02 -6.15 -0.05
C GLY A 71 11.02 -4.99 0.01
N ASP A 72 11.53 -3.76 -0.07
CA ASP A 72 10.75 -2.52 -0.07
C ASP A 72 10.34 -2.05 -1.48
N LYS A 73 10.59 -2.87 -2.50
CA LYS A 73 10.25 -2.56 -3.89
C LYS A 73 9.04 -3.34 -4.34
N ILE A 74 8.20 -2.66 -5.13
CA ILE A 74 7.09 -3.26 -5.85
C ILE A 74 7.28 -2.99 -7.35
N THR A 75 7.16 -4.03 -8.16
CA THR A 75 7.17 -3.89 -9.62
C THR A 75 5.76 -4.14 -10.14
N PHE A 76 5.20 -3.14 -10.82
CA PHE A 76 3.92 -3.23 -11.53
C PHE A 76 4.16 -3.63 -12.98
N THR A 77 3.33 -4.54 -13.48
CA THR A 77 3.31 -4.99 -14.88
C THR A 77 1.90 -4.81 -15.41
N TRP A 78 1.73 -3.76 -16.21
CA TRP A 78 0.52 -3.46 -16.98
C TRP A 78 0.65 -4.05 -18.38
N THR A 79 -0.38 -3.87 -19.21
CA THR A 79 -0.39 -4.41 -20.59
C THR A 79 0.79 -3.90 -21.42
N ASP A 80 1.09 -2.61 -21.33
CA ASP A 80 2.08 -1.93 -22.17
C ASP A 80 3.28 -1.37 -21.39
N GLU A 81 3.27 -1.48 -20.06
CA GLU A 81 4.25 -0.83 -19.19
C GLU A 81 4.68 -1.71 -18.02
N VAL A 82 5.97 -1.62 -17.68
CA VAL A 82 6.53 -2.19 -16.45
C VAL A 82 7.31 -1.10 -15.76
N TYR A 83 6.98 -0.84 -14.49
CA TYR A 83 7.72 0.10 -13.66
C TYR A 83 7.86 -0.41 -12.23
N THR A 84 8.88 0.09 -11.53
CA THR A 84 9.20 -0.29 -10.17
C THR A 84 9.16 0.92 -9.26
N SER A 85 8.41 0.80 -8.18
CA SER A 85 8.27 1.80 -7.12
C SER A 85 8.85 1.26 -5.81
N THR A 86 9.03 2.13 -4.84
CA THR A 86 9.21 1.71 -3.45
C THR A 86 7.89 1.77 -2.70
N PHE A 87 7.68 0.89 -1.73
CA PHE A 87 6.49 0.93 -0.89
C PHE A 87 6.82 0.70 0.58
N SER A 88 5.93 1.15 1.45
CA SER A 88 5.98 0.86 2.89
C SER A 88 4.57 0.67 3.44
N ILE A 89 4.45 -0.22 4.43
CA ILE A 89 3.18 -0.49 5.11
C ILE A 89 3.36 -0.25 6.61
N SER A 90 2.47 0.55 7.18
CA SER A 90 2.42 0.79 8.62
C SER A 90 0.96 0.76 9.09
N GLY A 91 0.59 -0.32 9.78
CA GLY A 91 -0.79 -0.56 10.18
C GLY A 91 -1.72 -0.67 8.97
N ASN A 92 -2.70 0.23 8.87
CA ASN A 92 -3.65 0.30 7.77
C ASN A 92 -3.23 1.28 6.66
N ARG A 93 -2.00 1.79 6.67
CA ARG A 93 -1.49 2.73 5.66
C ARG A 93 -0.48 2.06 4.75
N LEU A 94 -0.73 2.11 3.45
CA LEU A 94 0.21 1.76 2.39
C LEU A 94 0.68 3.07 1.75
N THR A 95 1.99 3.28 1.64
CA THR A 95 2.57 4.38 0.87
C THR A 95 3.36 3.81 -0.29
N ILE A 96 3.05 4.25 -1.51
CA ILE A 96 3.80 3.93 -2.74
C ILE A 96 4.54 5.20 -3.15
N LYS A 97 5.82 5.08 -3.50
CA LYS A 97 6.69 6.21 -3.81
C LYS A 97 7.44 6.00 -5.13
N ASP A 98 7.31 6.99 -6.00
CA ASP A 98 7.96 7.10 -7.30
C ASP A 98 8.80 8.38 -7.36
N ASN A 99 10.13 8.23 -7.34
CA ASN A 99 11.08 9.34 -7.30
C ASN A 99 10.82 10.33 -6.14
N GLU A 100 10.34 11.54 -6.42
CA GLU A 100 10.01 12.58 -5.44
C GLU A 100 8.53 12.55 -5.01
N ASP A 101 7.68 11.84 -5.75
CA ASP A 101 6.24 11.76 -5.50
C ASP A 101 5.88 10.52 -4.68
N SER A 102 4.85 10.64 -3.85
CA SER A 102 4.33 9.51 -3.08
C SER A 102 2.83 9.62 -2.90
N GLU A 103 2.16 8.48 -2.99
CA GLU A 103 0.74 8.34 -2.72
C GLU A 103 0.51 7.45 -1.50
N THR A 104 -0.53 7.76 -0.74
CA THR A 104 -0.89 6.99 0.46
C THR A 104 -2.32 6.51 0.38
N TYR A 105 -2.50 5.24 0.70
CA TYR A 105 -3.75 4.52 0.66
C TYR A 105 -4.06 3.94 2.03
N THR A 106 -5.36 3.79 2.32
CA THR A 106 -5.85 3.18 3.56
C THR A 106 -6.50 1.83 3.23
N LYS A 107 -6.14 0.81 4.02
CA LYS A 107 -6.74 -0.54 3.91
C LYS A 107 -8.26 -0.46 4.09
N GLN A 108 -9.01 -1.08 3.19
CA GLN A 108 -10.48 -1.16 3.23
C GLN A 108 -10.98 -2.27 4.16
#